data_AF-A0A842Y8Y7-F1
#
_entry.id   AF-A0A842Y8Y7-F1
#
_cell.length_a   1.000
_cell.length_b   1.000
_cell.length_c   1.000
_cell.angle_alpha   90.00
_cell.angle_beta   90.00
_cell.angle_gamma   90.00
#
_symmetry.space_group_name_H-M   'P 1'
#
loop_
_entity.id
_entity.type
_entity.pdbx_description
1 polymer ?
#
loop_
_entity_poly.entity_id
_entity_poly.type
_entity_poly.pdbx_seq_one_letter_code
_entity_poly.pdbx_strand_id
1 'polypeptide(L)'
;CNTSYTNPLDRRYHAQTTACDACGPRYRLVDRDAQIFTDSNPIESIAKLIDDGAIAALQGIAGTHIATKTSDAKPIKVLRDRKKRFQRPFALMVRNLDVLKKLVDINKLEERILTSWRRPIVLASRKSDSGVLPLIQESVLDVIAPGLNSIGVMLPYAPMHHLLFKYSKEPALVMTSANPTGMPMYIDPEVIIRELGDIADYFLLHDRRIHQRADDSVVKLTSQENPVFIRRARGYVPEPLIFNGPWKSLKVLGVGPEEKATGALAKSGRVYLTQYIGDTNQVENIEFLEQAIDHMKHLLDISKLDGVACDLHPEFLSTELANRIALENDIPLFRVQHHHAHLSSLIVDGLIPIDNRIVCITADGYGYGEDGTAWGGEVLVGGFEDYERVGGLIAQDYTGGDLSAVYSARAFLGIVGNELENEKILQILGPAEVSPSQNITSDMLDIPVKVSKSRINTIK
;
A
#
# COMPACT_ATOMS: atom_id res chain seq x y z
N CYS A 1 26.92 -20.72 17.29
CA CYS A 1 25.80 -20.99 16.37
C CYS A 1 25.71 -22.46 15.97
N ASN A 2 26.78 -23.08 15.42
CA ASN A 2 26.73 -24.46 14.95
C ASN A 2 26.24 -25.47 16.00
N THR A 3 26.75 -25.39 17.24
CA THR A 3 26.31 -26.26 18.35
C THR A 3 24.80 -26.22 18.59
N SER A 4 24.17 -25.05 18.52
CA SER A 4 22.72 -24.90 18.65
C SER A 4 21.97 -25.34 17.41
N TYR A 5 22.53 -25.14 16.22
CA TYR A 5 21.92 -25.52 14.95
C TYR A 5 21.79 -27.04 14.80
N THR A 6 22.76 -27.81 15.31
CA THR A 6 22.80 -29.28 15.21
C THR A 6 22.22 -30.01 16.42
N ASN A 7 21.88 -29.31 17.52
CA ASN A 7 21.34 -29.91 18.73
C ASN A 7 19.79 -29.95 18.72
N PRO A 8 19.16 -31.13 18.67
CA PRO A 8 17.69 -31.27 18.66
C PRO A 8 16.97 -30.70 19.89
N LEU A 9 17.70 -30.54 21.01
CA LEU A 9 17.15 -29.98 22.26
C LEU A 9 17.25 -28.45 22.33
N ASP A 10 17.97 -27.80 21.40
CA ASP A 10 18.05 -26.34 21.32
C ASP A 10 16.91 -25.80 20.47
N ARG A 11 16.27 -24.71 20.92
CA ARG A 11 15.22 -24.03 20.15
C ARG A 11 15.68 -23.53 18.76
N ARG A 12 16.99 -23.46 18.52
CA ARG A 12 17.59 -23.03 17.23
C ARG A 12 17.99 -24.22 16.35
N TYR A 13 17.59 -25.44 16.71
CA TYR A 13 17.79 -26.61 15.86
C TYR A 13 17.23 -26.37 14.45
N HIS A 14 18.07 -26.55 13.42
CA HIS A 14 17.75 -26.31 12.00
C HIS A 14 17.22 -24.90 11.66
N ALA A 15 17.41 -23.91 12.53
CA ALA A 15 17.05 -22.53 12.24
C ALA A 15 18.04 -21.94 11.22
N GLN A 16 17.68 -21.97 9.94
CA GLN A 16 18.53 -21.55 8.81
C GLN A 16 19.08 -20.12 8.95
N THR A 17 18.34 -19.24 9.63
CA THR A 17 18.69 -17.83 9.83
C THR A 17 19.38 -17.58 11.17
N THR A 18 19.89 -18.61 11.85
CA THR A 18 20.57 -18.47 13.15
C THR A 18 21.90 -17.75 13.03
N ALA A 19 22.13 -16.76 13.89
CA ALA A 19 23.34 -15.94 13.87
C ALA A 19 23.65 -15.39 15.27
N CYS A 20 24.88 -14.86 15.44
CA CYS A 20 25.33 -14.11 16.61
C CYS A 20 26.29 -13.00 16.17
N ASP A 21 26.73 -12.15 17.10
CA ASP A 21 27.61 -10.99 16.80
C ASP A 21 28.94 -11.36 16.12
N ALA A 22 29.39 -12.61 16.26
CA ALA A 22 30.62 -13.11 15.65
C ALA A 22 30.47 -13.53 14.18
N CYS A 23 29.31 -14.06 13.78
CA CYS A 23 29.11 -14.64 12.42
C CYS A 23 27.90 -14.07 11.68
N GLY A 24 27.13 -13.21 12.33
CA GLY A 24 25.90 -12.63 11.82
C GLY A 24 26.12 -11.30 11.12
N PRO A 25 25.03 -10.77 10.56
CA PRO A 25 25.06 -9.46 9.92
C PRO A 25 25.32 -8.35 10.93
N ARG A 26 25.90 -7.25 10.46
CA ARG A 26 26.25 -6.09 11.25
C ARG A 26 25.49 -4.86 10.79
N TYR A 27 25.09 -4.04 11.75
CA TYR A 27 24.58 -2.70 11.46
C TYR A 27 25.74 -1.73 11.30
N ARG A 28 25.56 -0.76 10.40
CA ARG A 28 26.40 0.42 10.25
C ARG A 28 25.52 1.67 10.26
N LEU A 29 26.02 2.74 10.86
CA LEU A 29 25.40 4.05 10.85
C LEU A 29 26.20 4.96 9.92
N VAL A 30 25.52 5.62 8.99
CA VAL A 30 26.12 6.64 8.12
C VAL A 30 25.27 7.91 8.09
N ASP A 31 25.87 9.05 7.79
CA ASP A 31 25.13 10.29 7.49
C ASP A 31 24.78 10.41 5.99
N ARG A 32 24.13 11.52 5.65
CA ARG A 32 23.78 11.89 4.27
C ARG A 32 24.96 12.04 3.31
N ASP A 33 26.17 12.29 3.83
CA ASP A 33 27.40 12.42 3.04
C ASP A 33 28.14 11.06 2.95
N ALA A 34 27.46 9.98 3.36
CA ALA A 34 27.97 8.62 3.42
C ALA A 34 29.17 8.43 4.37
N GLN A 35 29.38 9.34 5.34
CA GLN A 35 30.42 9.17 6.34
C GLN A 35 29.99 8.14 7.38
N ILE A 36 30.88 7.19 7.66
CA ILE A 36 30.63 6.07 8.57
C ILE A 36 30.92 6.49 10.01
N PHE A 37 29.95 6.26 10.88
CA PHE A 37 30.11 6.44 12.33
C PHE A 37 30.76 5.19 12.92
N THR A 38 31.87 5.36 13.63
CA THR A 38 32.59 4.27 14.30
C THR A 38 32.04 4.01 15.71
N ASP A 39 30.72 3.82 15.80
CA ASP A 39 30.05 3.60 17.07
C ASP A 39 30.08 2.11 17.46
N SER A 40 30.30 1.83 18.74
CA SER A 40 30.21 0.47 19.27
C SER A 40 28.78 -0.09 19.25
N ASN A 41 27.77 0.80 19.22
CA ASN A 41 26.36 0.45 19.17
C ASN A 41 25.57 1.41 18.25
N PRO A 42 25.57 1.17 16.92
CA PRO A 42 24.93 2.07 15.96
C PRO A 42 23.41 2.20 16.17
N ILE A 43 22.75 1.20 16.76
CA ILE A 43 21.30 1.25 17.06
C ILE A 43 21.00 2.24 18.19
N GLU A 44 21.87 2.29 19.21
CA GLU A 44 21.73 3.26 20.29
C GLU A 44 22.01 4.69 19.81
N SER A 45 23.04 4.88 18.97
CA SER A 45 23.35 6.18 18.39
C SER A 45 22.19 6.73 17.56
N ILE A 46 21.63 5.93 16.65
CA ILE A 46 20.50 6.40 15.83
C ILE A 46 19.24 6.67 16.66
N ALA A 47 18.99 5.91 17.73
CA ALA A 47 17.88 6.18 18.63
C ALA A 47 17.99 7.56 19.30
N LYS A 48 19.21 7.94 19.74
CA LYS A 48 19.47 9.27 20.30
C LYS A 48 19.31 10.37 19.25
N LEU A 49 19.84 10.16 18.04
CA LEU A 49 19.68 11.12 16.93
C LEU A 49 18.20 11.34 16.57
N ILE A 50 17.38 10.29 16.57
CA ILE A 50 15.93 10.39 16.35
C ILE A 50 15.28 11.18 17.49
N ASP A 51 15.62 10.91 18.76
CA ASP A 51 15.11 11.67 19.92
C ASP A 51 15.46 13.17 19.81
N ASP A 52 16.66 13.49 19.29
CA ASP A 52 17.10 14.86 19.04
C ASP A 52 16.38 15.52 17.85
N GLY A 53 15.58 14.77 17.09
CA GLY A 53 14.71 15.26 16.02
C GLY A 53 15.22 14.99 14.60
N ALA A 54 16.22 14.11 14.44
CA ALA A 54 16.65 13.69 13.12
C ALA A 54 15.58 12.85 12.40
N ILE A 55 15.66 12.87 11.07
CA ILE A 55 14.92 11.97 10.19
C ILE A 55 15.89 10.86 9.77
N ALA A 56 15.58 9.62 10.13
CA ALA A 56 16.46 8.48 9.90
C ALA A 56 15.87 7.51 8.88
N ALA A 57 16.69 6.97 7.97
CA ALA A 57 16.36 5.80 7.19
C ALA A 57 16.85 4.53 7.93
N LEU A 58 15.95 3.57 8.14
CA LEU A 58 16.18 2.35 8.90
C LEU A 58 15.96 1.14 7.99
N GLN A 59 17.03 0.43 7.64
CA GLN A 59 16.93 -0.80 6.87
C GLN A 59 16.35 -1.92 7.74
N GLY A 60 15.12 -2.34 7.42
CA GLY A 60 14.38 -3.36 8.12
C GLY A 60 14.53 -4.76 7.51
N ILE A 61 13.58 -5.66 7.81
CA ILE A 61 13.68 -7.07 7.37
C ILE A 61 13.43 -7.25 5.87
N ALA A 62 12.44 -6.55 5.33
CA ALA A 62 11.96 -6.72 3.96
C ALA A 62 11.90 -5.39 3.20
N GLY A 63 12.52 -4.35 3.73
CA GLY A 63 12.34 -2.99 3.26
C GLY A 63 12.96 -1.97 4.20
N THR A 64 12.99 -0.72 3.77
CA THR A 64 13.56 0.39 4.52
C THR A 64 12.45 1.34 4.95
N HIS A 65 12.52 1.82 6.18
CA HIS A 65 11.60 2.80 6.74
C HIS A 65 12.28 4.15 6.91
N ILE A 66 11.52 5.23 6.78
CA ILE A 66 11.92 6.55 7.25
C ILE A 66 11.23 6.78 8.59
N ALA A 67 12.01 7.14 9.59
CA ALA A 67 11.59 7.29 10.97
C ALA A 67 11.95 8.64 11.56
N THR A 68 11.07 9.17 12.39
CA THR A 68 11.34 10.33 13.23
C THR A 68 10.46 10.30 14.48
N LYS A 69 10.74 11.19 15.43
CA LYS A 69 10.08 11.26 16.73
C LYS A 69 8.63 11.71 16.66
N THR A 70 7.88 11.48 17.74
CA THR A 70 6.48 11.91 17.89
C THR A 70 6.27 12.92 19.01
N SER A 71 7.32 13.28 19.75
CA SER A 71 7.29 14.33 20.77
C SER A 71 7.30 15.77 20.22
N ASP A 72 7.68 15.97 18.95
CA ASP A 72 7.70 17.28 18.28
C ASP A 72 7.13 17.16 16.86
N ALA A 73 6.29 18.12 16.47
CA ALA A 73 5.73 18.20 15.13
C ALA A 73 6.75 18.68 14.07
N LYS A 74 7.82 19.39 14.46
CA LYS A 74 8.76 20.00 13.50
C LYS A 74 9.43 18.97 12.58
N PRO A 75 10.04 17.88 13.07
CA PRO A 75 10.66 16.88 12.19
C PRO A 75 9.66 16.22 11.24
N ILE A 76 8.41 16.04 11.68
CA ILE A 76 7.35 15.44 10.86
C ILE A 76 6.95 16.38 9.73
N LYS A 77 6.86 17.69 9.98
CA LYS A 77 6.63 18.70 8.93
C LYS A 77 7.76 18.71 7.90
N VAL A 78 9.02 18.73 8.37
CA VAL A 78 10.19 18.65 7.49
C VAL A 78 10.16 17.36 6.65
N LEU A 79 9.81 16.22 7.25
CA LEU A 79 9.65 14.96 6.54
C LEU A 79 8.57 15.03 5.45
N ARG A 80 7.42 15.67 5.72
CA ARG A 80 6.37 15.86 4.71
C ARG A 80 6.84 16.69 3.53
N ASP A 81 7.55 17.77 3.80
CA ASP A 81 8.08 18.68 2.78
C ASP A 81 9.11 17.95 1.90
N ARG A 82 10.11 17.30 2.53
CA ARG A 82 11.15 16.54 1.81
C ARG A 82 10.57 15.39 0.98
N LYS A 83 9.56 14.67 1.49
CA LYS A 83 8.90 13.55 0.80
C LYS A 83 7.80 13.99 -0.18
N LYS A 84 7.48 15.29 -0.24
CA LYS A 84 6.34 15.85 -0.99
C LYS A 84 5.03 15.10 -0.69
N ARG A 85 4.82 14.75 0.58
CA ARG A 85 3.68 13.96 1.07
C ARG A 85 2.89 14.78 2.07
N PHE A 86 2.04 15.68 1.57
CA PHE A 86 1.38 16.69 2.40
C PHE A 86 0.24 16.13 3.25
N GLN A 87 -0.65 15.30 2.70
CA GLN A 87 -1.85 14.84 3.41
C GLN A 87 -1.88 13.35 3.73
N ARG A 88 -1.26 12.49 2.90
CA ARG A 88 -1.31 11.03 3.11
C ARG A 88 -0.76 10.67 4.51
N PRO A 89 -1.52 9.94 5.35
CA PRO A 89 -1.17 9.74 6.75
C PRO A 89 0.11 8.91 6.89
N PHE A 90 0.90 9.16 7.93
CA PHE A 90 2.01 8.29 8.30
C PHE A 90 1.54 7.20 9.29
N ALA A 91 2.18 6.04 9.22
CA ALA A 91 1.98 5.02 10.23
C ALA A 91 2.88 5.30 11.45
N LEU A 92 2.42 4.86 12.62
CA LEU A 92 3.15 4.93 13.88
C LEU A 92 3.52 3.54 14.35
N MET A 93 4.80 3.33 14.64
CA MET A 93 5.19 2.19 15.45
C MET A 93 5.18 2.61 16.92
N VAL A 94 4.35 1.96 17.73
CA VAL A 94 4.22 2.27 19.15
C VAL A 94 5.03 1.30 19.98
N ARG A 95 5.67 1.77 21.05
CA ARG A 95 6.61 0.98 21.86
C ARG A 95 6.04 -0.35 22.34
N ASN A 96 4.81 -0.34 22.84
CA ASN A 96 4.15 -1.49 23.45
C ASN A 96 2.61 -1.28 23.50
N LEU A 97 1.89 -2.30 23.99
CA LEU A 97 0.43 -2.27 24.10
C LEU A 97 -0.08 -1.21 25.07
N ASP A 98 0.67 -0.87 26.12
CA ASP A 98 0.25 0.13 27.10
C ASP A 98 0.22 1.53 26.48
N VAL A 99 1.21 1.85 25.64
CA VAL A 99 1.22 3.09 24.85
C VAL A 99 0.09 3.06 23.81
N LEU A 100 -0.10 1.94 23.12
CA LEU A 100 -1.14 1.77 22.11
C LEU A 100 -2.54 2.10 22.67
N LYS A 101 -2.93 1.51 23.80
CA LYS A 101 -4.26 1.67 24.44
C LYS A 101 -4.53 3.10 24.96
N LYS A 102 -3.48 3.90 25.10
CA LYS A 102 -3.56 5.32 25.46
C LYS A 102 -3.69 6.23 24.23
N LEU A 103 -3.29 5.75 23.06
CA LEU A 103 -3.27 6.52 21.81
C LEU A 103 -4.53 6.31 20.95
N VAL A 104 -5.01 5.06 20.90
CA VAL A 104 -6.11 4.65 20.01
C VAL A 104 -7.14 3.82 20.76
N ASP A 105 -8.37 3.85 20.24
CA ASP A 105 -9.42 2.92 20.65
C ASP A 105 -9.32 1.66 19.82
N ILE A 106 -9.07 0.54 20.49
CA ILE A 106 -8.92 -0.78 19.86
C ILE A 106 -9.79 -1.82 20.56
N ASN A 107 -10.37 -2.71 19.79
CA ASN A 107 -11.08 -3.87 20.27
C ASN A 107 -10.15 -5.09 20.44
N LYS A 108 -10.69 -6.20 20.94
CA LYS A 108 -9.93 -7.45 21.19
C LYS A 108 -9.37 -8.08 19.91
N LEU A 109 -10.05 -7.92 18.77
CA LEU A 109 -9.60 -8.46 17.49
C LEU A 109 -8.44 -7.64 16.92
N GLU A 110 -8.51 -6.31 16.99
CA GLU A 110 -7.42 -5.40 16.60
C GLU A 110 -6.17 -5.65 17.44
N GLU A 111 -6.31 -5.78 18.76
CA GLU A 111 -5.20 -6.15 19.66
C GLU A 111 -4.60 -7.50 19.27
N ARG A 112 -5.43 -8.50 18.94
CA ARG A 112 -4.95 -9.82 18.47
C ARG A 112 -4.19 -9.73 17.14
N ILE A 113 -4.69 -8.94 16.19
CA ILE A 113 -4.05 -8.72 14.90
C ILE A 113 -2.69 -8.02 15.10
N LEU A 114 -2.63 -6.95 15.89
CA LEU A 114 -1.41 -6.20 16.21
C LEU A 114 -0.38 -7.02 16.97
N THR A 115 -0.83 -7.92 17.85
CA THR A 115 0.04 -8.80 18.64
C THR A 115 0.46 -10.07 17.91
N SER A 116 -0.18 -10.39 16.77
CA SER A 116 0.18 -11.55 15.96
C SER A 116 1.64 -11.49 15.53
N TRP A 117 2.23 -12.66 15.26
CA TRP A 117 3.58 -12.75 14.70
C TRP A 117 3.74 -11.99 13.36
N ARG A 118 2.62 -11.70 12.67
CA ARG A 118 2.59 -10.93 11.42
C ARG A 118 2.79 -9.42 11.62
N ARG A 119 2.41 -8.87 12.79
CA ARG A 119 2.61 -7.45 13.15
C ARG A 119 2.24 -6.44 12.04
N PRO A 120 1.02 -6.46 11.47
CA PRO A 120 0.63 -5.50 10.43
C PRO A 120 0.44 -4.10 11.02
N ILE A 121 0.29 -3.12 10.15
CA ILE A 121 -0.33 -1.83 10.49
C ILE A 121 -1.83 -2.04 10.58
N VAL A 122 -2.45 -1.58 11.67
CA VAL A 122 -3.90 -1.54 11.84
C VAL A 122 -4.36 -0.09 11.80
N LEU A 123 -5.39 0.20 11.00
CA LEU A 123 -6.04 1.51 10.99
C LEU A 123 -7.03 1.56 12.15
N ALA A 124 -6.64 2.22 13.25
CA ALA A 124 -7.43 2.34 14.46
C ALA A 124 -7.97 3.76 14.64
N SER A 125 -9.11 3.89 15.33
CA SER A 125 -9.68 5.20 15.64
C SER A 125 -8.85 5.91 16.70
N ARG A 126 -8.59 7.21 16.52
CA ARG A 126 -7.95 8.03 17.54
C ARG A 126 -8.85 8.10 18.77
N LYS A 127 -8.22 8.05 19.94
CA LYS A 127 -8.94 8.18 21.19
C LYS A 127 -9.37 9.63 21.39
N SER A 128 -10.67 9.86 21.49
CA SER A 128 -11.22 11.19 21.77
C SER A 128 -11.38 11.37 23.28
N ASP A 129 -10.60 12.29 23.85
CA ASP A 129 -10.66 12.77 25.23
C ASP A 129 -10.65 11.68 26.33
N SER A 130 -9.46 11.34 26.82
CA SER A 130 -9.28 10.34 27.89
C SER A 130 -9.25 10.92 29.31
N GLY A 131 -9.43 12.24 29.47
CA GLY A 131 -9.26 12.93 30.77
C GLY A 131 -7.82 12.90 31.33
N VAL A 132 -6.86 12.37 30.56
CA VAL A 132 -5.43 12.26 30.88
C VAL A 132 -4.65 12.99 29.79
N LEU A 133 -3.56 13.67 30.15
CA LEU A 133 -2.65 14.29 29.18
C LEU A 133 -2.20 13.26 28.14
N PRO A 134 -2.38 13.53 26.84
CA PRO A 134 -2.09 12.55 25.81
C PRO A 134 -0.57 12.32 25.70
N LEU A 135 -0.17 11.06 25.50
CA LEU A 135 1.25 10.68 25.36
C LEU A 135 1.92 11.35 24.15
N ILE A 136 1.13 11.67 23.13
CA ILE A 136 1.52 12.41 21.93
C ILE A 136 0.52 13.56 21.81
N GLN A 137 1.01 14.78 21.62
CA GLN A 137 0.14 15.96 21.55
C GLN A 137 -0.78 15.89 20.33
N GLU A 138 -2.03 16.38 20.44
CA GLU A 138 -2.99 16.33 19.32
C GLU A 138 -2.47 17.09 18.09
N SER A 139 -1.77 18.20 18.29
CA SER A 139 -1.12 18.96 17.22
C SER A 139 -0.09 18.15 16.43
N VAL A 140 0.54 17.15 17.06
CA VAL A 140 1.44 16.21 16.39
C VAL A 140 0.64 15.15 15.63
N LEU A 141 -0.44 14.63 16.21
CA LEU A 141 -1.33 13.67 15.56
C LEU A 141 -2.00 14.25 14.30
N ASP A 142 -2.37 15.52 14.34
CA ASP A 142 -2.91 16.24 13.18
C ASP A 142 -1.90 16.37 12.04
N VAL A 143 -0.61 16.54 12.37
CA VAL A 143 0.44 16.51 11.36
C VAL A 143 0.69 15.08 10.88
N ILE A 144 0.48 14.04 11.70
CA ILE A 144 0.67 12.64 11.30
C ILE A 144 -0.45 12.14 10.37
N ALA A 145 -1.71 12.48 10.63
CA ALA A 145 -2.85 12.06 9.82
C ALA A 145 -3.87 13.21 9.60
N PRO A 146 -3.52 14.25 8.81
CA PRO A 146 -4.35 15.44 8.62
C PRO A 146 -5.76 15.11 8.16
N GLY A 147 -6.78 15.65 8.85
CA GLY A 147 -8.18 15.49 8.47
C GLY A 147 -8.77 14.08 8.67
N LEU A 148 -8.02 13.17 9.31
CA LEU A 148 -8.46 11.78 9.52
C LEU A 148 -8.64 11.46 11.00
N ASN A 149 -9.77 10.85 11.34
CA ASN A 149 -10.07 10.32 12.68
C ASN A 149 -9.41 8.96 12.96
N SER A 150 -8.82 8.34 11.94
CA SER A 150 -8.09 7.08 12.06
C SER A 150 -6.59 7.29 11.86
N ILE A 151 -5.79 6.48 12.55
CA ILE A 151 -4.33 6.48 12.43
C ILE A 151 -3.83 5.04 12.22
N GLY A 152 -2.83 4.87 11.37
CA GLY A 152 -2.17 3.59 11.18
C GLY A 152 -1.19 3.33 12.32
N VAL A 153 -1.40 2.26 13.09
CA VAL A 153 -0.54 1.87 14.22
C VAL A 153 0.02 0.47 14.00
N MET A 154 1.27 0.25 14.41
CA MET A 154 1.92 -1.07 14.38
C MET A 154 2.79 -1.26 15.62
N LEU A 155 3.15 -2.51 15.90
CA LEU A 155 4.05 -2.88 16.99
C LEU A 155 5.44 -3.28 16.47
N PRO A 156 6.49 -3.17 17.30
CA PRO A 156 7.83 -3.64 16.97
C PRO A 156 7.79 -5.11 16.56
N TYR A 157 8.38 -5.41 15.41
CA TYR A 157 8.34 -6.75 14.82
C TYR A 157 9.72 -7.36 14.56
N ALA A 158 10.79 -6.59 14.75
CA ALA A 158 12.17 -7.01 14.53
C ALA A 158 13.03 -6.65 15.75
N PRO A 159 14.12 -7.38 16.02
CA PRO A 159 15.01 -7.08 17.15
C PRO A 159 15.51 -5.63 17.17
N MET A 160 15.83 -5.08 15.99
CA MET A 160 16.22 -3.67 15.85
C MET A 160 15.15 -2.72 16.37
N HIS A 161 13.86 -2.93 16.06
CA HIS A 161 12.77 -2.09 16.58
C HIS A 161 12.69 -2.12 18.11
N HIS A 162 12.82 -3.31 18.71
CA HIS A 162 12.83 -3.44 20.17
C HIS A 162 14.04 -2.74 20.80
N LEU A 163 15.22 -2.82 20.16
CA LEU A 163 16.42 -2.12 20.62
C LEU A 163 16.30 -0.61 20.45
N LEU A 164 15.72 -0.12 19.36
CA LEU A 164 15.44 1.32 19.17
C LEU A 164 14.61 1.85 20.34
N PHE A 165 13.51 1.17 20.70
CA PHE A 165 12.69 1.58 21.85
C PHE A 165 13.33 1.33 23.22
N LYS A 166 14.38 0.51 23.32
CA LYS A 166 15.18 0.38 24.54
C LYS A 166 16.03 1.62 24.79
N TYR A 167 16.53 2.25 23.72
CA TYR A 167 17.44 3.40 23.80
C TYR A 167 16.73 4.75 23.61
N SER A 168 15.63 4.78 22.84
CA SER A 168 14.81 5.97 22.60
C SER A 168 13.85 6.24 23.75
N LYS A 169 13.63 7.52 24.04
CA LYS A 169 12.64 8.00 25.02
C LYS A 169 11.24 8.11 24.43
N GLU A 170 11.09 8.04 23.11
CA GLU A 170 9.83 8.26 22.41
C GLU A 170 8.79 7.15 22.66
N PRO A 171 7.53 7.49 22.96
CA PRO A 171 6.46 6.51 23.13
C PRO A 171 6.12 5.81 21.80
N ALA A 172 6.29 6.52 20.67
CA ALA A 172 6.10 6.01 19.33
C ALA A 172 7.04 6.70 18.35
N LEU A 173 7.26 6.07 17.21
CA LEU A 173 8.01 6.62 16.08
C LEU A 173 7.11 6.68 14.87
N VAL A 174 7.22 7.76 14.08
CA VAL A 174 6.72 7.74 12.70
C VAL A 174 7.50 6.66 11.96
N MET A 175 6.80 5.81 11.22
CA MET A 175 7.38 4.78 10.36
C MET A 175 6.67 4.83 9.01
N THR A 176 7.34 5.35 7.99
CA THR A 176 6.84 5.34 6.61
C THR A 176 7.78 4.58 5.70
N SER A 177 7.25 3.96 4.64
CA SER A 177 8.06 3.33 3.60
C SER A 177 9.08 4.32 3.00
N ALA A 178 10.31 3.87 2.81
CA ALA A 178 11.41 4.66 2.28
C ALA A 178 11.49 4.55 0.75
N ASN A 179 10.50 5.14 0.10
CA ASN A 179 10.39 5.26 -1.35
C ASN A 179 9.89 6.67 -1.72
N PRO A 180 10.26 7.18 -2.91
CA PRO A 180 9.50 8.23 -3.58
C PRO A 180 8.03 7.82 -3.73
N THR A 181 7.14 8.80 -3.83
CA THR A 181 5.72 8.52 -4.08
C THR A 181 5.57 7.75 -5.39
N GLY A 182 4.88 6.60 -5.35
CA GLY A 182 4.64 5.76 -6.53
C GLY A 182 5.71 4.69 -6.80
N MET A 183 6.92 4.80 -6.27
CA MET A 183 8.00 3.84 -6.53
C MET A 183 8.08 2.70 -5.50
N PRO A 184 8.73 1.57 -5.81
CA PRO A 184 8.90 0.48 -4.87
C PRO A 184 9.90 0.85 -3.76
N MET A 185 9.87 0.11 -2.66
CA MET A 185 10.77 0.34 -1.54
C MET A 185 12.23 0.01 -1.88
N TYR A 186 13.16 0.91 -1.52
CA TYR A 186 14.59 0.65 -1.64
C TYR A 186 15.07 -0.36 -0.58
N ILE A 187 15.87 -1.32 -1.03
CA ILE A 187 16.37 -2.43 -0.21
C ILE A 187 17.90 -2.55 -0.23
N ASP A 188 18.54 -1.93 -1.22
CA ASP A 188 19.99 -1.94 -1.41
C ASP A 188 20.63 -0.77 -0.65
N PRO A 189 21.61 -1.00 0.25
CA PRO A 189 22.20 0.03 1.09
C PRO A 189 22.73 1.25 0.31
N GLU A 190 23.39 1.02 -0.82
CA GLU A 190 24.00 2.07 -1.62
C GLU A 190 22.93 2.90 -2.34
N VAL A 191 21.88 2.26 -2.86
CA VAL A 191 20.72 2.96 -3.42
C VAL A 191 19.97 3.75 -2.34
N ILE A 192 19.79 3.18 -1.15
CA ILE A 192 19.10 3.83 -0.02
C ILE A 192 19.77 5.17 0.31
N ILE A 193 21.10 5.21 0.45
CA ILE A 193 21.84 6.44 0.75
C ILE A 193 21.67 7.45 -0.38
N ARG A 194 21.88 7.03 -1.63
CA ARG A 194 21.86 7.91 -2.80
C ARG A 194 20.49 8.55 -3.03
N GLU A 195 19.43 7.74 -3.02
CA GLU A 195 18.08 8.20 -3.39
C GLU A 195 17.35 8.91 -2.24
N LEU A 196 17.75 8.68 -0.98
CA LEU A 196 17.09 9.29 0.18
C LEU A 196 17.95 10.33 0.90
N GLY A 197 19.13 10.69 0.36
CA GLY A 197 20.03 11.70 0.94
C GLY A 197 19.43 13.10 1.09
N ASP A 198 18.38 13.42 0.33
CA ASP A 198 17.60 14.66 0.45
C ASP A 198 16.41 14.54 1.41
N ILE A 199 16.12 13.34 1.91
CA ILE A 199 14.99 13.06 2.80
C ILE A 199 15.46 12.75 4.21
N ALA A 200 16.39 11.81 4.37
CA ALA A 200 16.91 11.37 5.65
C ALA A 200 18.28 12.01 5.96
N ASP A 201 18.47 12.36 7.23
CA ASP A 201 19.72 12.93 7.73
C ASP A 201 20.75 11.81 8.04
N TYR A 202 20.27 10.63 8.47
CA TYR A 202 21.09 9.49 8.85
C TYR A 202 20.50 8.16 8.38
N PHE A 203 21.34 7.14 8.27
CA PHE A 203 21.01 5.84 7.71
C PHE A 203 21.56 4.72 8.59
N LEU A 204 20.67 3.90 9.14
CA LEU A 204 21.01 2.66 9.81
C LEU A 204 20.82 1.49 8.83
N LEU A 205 21.93 0.91 8.37
CA LEU A 205 21.97 -0.11 7.32
C LEU A 205 22.58 -1.40 7.87
N HIS A 206 22.33 -2.53 7.21
CA HIS A 206 22.94 -3.82 7.54
C HIS A 206 23.39 -4.58 6.28
N ASP A 207 24.37 -5.47 6.45
CA ASP A 207 24.93 -6.31 5.37
C ASP A 207 24.12 -7.59 5.07
N ARG A 208 22.99 -7.83 5.77
CA ARG A 208 22.05 -8.90 5.38
C ARG A 208 21.26 -8.48 4.14
N ARG A 209 21.61 -9.02 2.98
CA ARG A 209 20.85 -8.78 1.74
C ARG A 209 19.36 -9.06 1.91
N ILE A 210 18.52 -8.08 1.56
CA ILE A 210 17.08 -8.26 1.43
C ILE A 210 16.83 -8.79 0.02
N HIS A 211 16.40 -10.05 -0.09
CA HIS A 211 16.17 -10.66 -1.40
C HIS A 211 14.80 -10.29 -1.97
N GLN A 212 13.78 -10.28 -1.13
CA GLN A 212 12.41 -9.90 -1.50
C GLN A 212 11.98 -8.68 -0.71
N ARG A 213 11.61 -7.63 -1.44
CA ARG A 213 11.01 -6.43 -0.83
C ARG A 213 9.54 -6.73 -0.50
N ALA A 214 9.07 -6.29 0.66
CA ALA A 214 7.68 -6.40 1.05
C ALA A 214 7.29 -5.22 1.95
N ASP A 215 6.33 -4.43 1.50
CA ASP A 215 5.67 -3.42 2.31
C ASP A 215 5.02 -4.02 3.56
N ASP A 216 4.81 -3.16 4.57
CA ASP A 216 3.98 -3.52 5.70
C ASP A 216 2.53 -3.71 5.26
N SER A 217 1.94 -4.83 5.65
CA SER A 217 0.51 -5.07 5.45
C SER A 217 -0.31 -4.07 6.27
N VAL A 218 -1.42 -3.60 5.71
CA VAL A 218 -2.34 -2.65 6.33
C VAL A 218 -3.72 -3.30 6.40
N VAL A 219 -4.27 -3.38 7.61
CA VAL A 219 -5.57 -3.95 7.91
C VAL A 219 -6.47 -2.88 8.52
N LYS A 220 -7.74 -2.89 8.14
CA LYS A 220 -8.79 -2.06 8.74
C LYS A 220 -9.94 -2.97 9.17
N LEU A 221 -10.65 -2.61 10.23
CA LEU A 221 -11.92 -3.26 10.56
C LEU A 221 -13.07 -2.46 9.94
N THR A 222 -13.97 -3.16 9.22
CA THR A 222 -15.22 -2.57 8.72
C THR A 222 -16.36 -2.73 9.72
N SER A 223 -16.28 -3.76 10.56
CA SER A 223 -17.13 -4.00 11.72
C SER A 223 -16.27 -4.57 12.86
N GLN A 224 -16.85 -4.78 14.05
CA GLN A 224 -16.09 -5.29 15.22
C GLN A 224 -15.38 -6.62 14.96
N GLU A 225 -15.86 -7.42 14.02
CA GLU A 225 -15.36 -8.77 13.74
C GLU A 225 -14.88 -8.98 12.31
N ASN A 226 -14.94 -7.95 11.45
CA ASN A 226 -14.61 -8.09 10.03
C ASN A 226 -13.34 -7.29 9.63
N PRO A 227 -12.15 -7.93 9.69
CA PRO A 227 -10.91 -7.32 9.21
C PRO A 227 -10.81 -7.42 7.68
N VAL A 228 -10.47 -6.31 7.04
CA VAL A 228 -10.22 -6.22 5.60
C VAL A 228 -8.81 -5.72 5.34
N PHE A 229 -8.17 -6.23 4.30
CA PHE A 229 -6.89 -5.70 3.85
C PHE A 229 -7.11 -4.41 3.06
N ILE A 230 -6.40 -3.37 3.48
CA ILE A 230 -6.11 -2.23 2.61
C ILE A 230 -4.86 -2.52 1.79
N ARG A 231 -3.93 -3.30 2.38
CA ARG A 231 -2.71 -3.77 1.73
C ARG A 231 -2.30 -5.13 2.28
N ARG A 232 -2.11 -6.11 1.40
CA ARG A 232 -1.64 -7.45 1.76
C ARG A 232 -0.19 -7.64 1.27
N ALA A 233 0.75 -7.77 2.20
CA ALA A 233 2.18 -7.90 1.89
C ALA A 233 2.92 -8.67 3.01
N ARG A 234 3.82 -8.01 3.75
CA ARG A 234 4.63 -8.65 4.82
C ARG A 234 3.76 -9.38 5.84
N GLY A 235 4.18 -10.60 6.18
CA GLY A 235 3.53 -11.46 7.17
C GLY A 235 2.36 -12.30 6.60
N TYR A 236 1.88 -11.98 5.40
CA TYR A 236 0.80 -12.74 4.75
C TYR A 236 1.28 -13.41 3.45
N VAL A 237 2.13 -12.76 2.66
CA VAL A 237 2.74 -13.42 1.49
C VAL A 237 3.85 -14.37 1.95
N PRO A 238 3.92 -15.62 1.44
CA PRO A 238 3.20 -16.19 0.29
C PRO A 238 2.03 -17.13 0.67
N GLU A 239 1.36 -16.92 1.80
CA GLU A 239 0.19 -17.73 2.18
C GLU A 239 -0.87 -17.66 1.06
N PRO A 240 -1.40 -18.79 0.58
CA PRO A 240 -2.37 -18.79 -0.51
C PRO A 240 -3.80 -18.52 -0.03
N LEU A 241 -4.62 -18.02 -0.94
CA LEU A 241 -6.08 -18.17 -0.85
C LEU A 241 -6.48 -19.57 -1.30
N ILE A 242 -7.48 -20.14 -0.62
CA ILE A 242 -8.02 -21.45 -0.99
C ILE A 242 -8.96 -21.26 -2.18
N PHE A 243 -8.79 -22.08 -3.22
CA PHE A 243 -9.63 -22.05 -4.41
C PHE A 243 -10.10 -23.46 -4.78
N ASN A 244 -11.34 -23.78 -4.43
CA ASN A 244 -11.92 -25.11 -4.60
C ASN A 244 -12.68 -25.28 -5.92
N GLY A 245 -12.19 -24.69 -7.02
CA GLY A 245 -12.78 -24.85 -8.35
C GLY A 245 -12.39 -26.17 -9.04
N PRO A 246 -13.02 -26.51 -10.19
CA PRO A 246 -12.68 -27.69 -10.98
C PRO A 246 -11.31 -27.60 -11.66
N TRP A 247 -10.72 -26.40 -11.76
CA TRP A 247 -9.49 -26.12 -12.49
C TRP A 247 -8.18 -26.32 -11.69
N LYS A 248 -8.14 -27.32 -10.81
CA LYS A 248 -6.98 -27.54 -9.92
C LYS A 248 -5.68 -27.84 -10.66
N SER A 249 -5.76 -28.37 -11.89
CA SER A 249 -4.60 -28.70 -12.72
C SER A 249 -3.99 -27.49 -13.44
N LEU A 250 -4.72 -26.38 -13.56
CA LEU A 250 -4.25 -25.21 -14.30
C LEU A 250 -3.24 -24.39 -13.49
N LYS A 251 -2.28 -23.83 -14.21
CA LYS A 251 -1.25 -22.89 -13.75
C LYS A 251 -1.43 -21.57 -14.49
N VAL A 252 -2.20 -20.66 -13.92
CA VAL A 252 -2.50 -19.37 -14.56
C VAL A 252 -1.92 -18.21 -13.78
N LEU A 253 -1.53 -17.16 -14.51
CA LEU A 253 -1.03 -15.90 -13.96
C LEU A 253 -2.08 -14.80 -14.15
N GLY A 254 -2.37 -14.02 -13.13
CA GLY A 254 -3.04 -12.72 -13.25
C GLY A 254 -2.05 -11.61 -12.92
N VAL A 255 -1.92 -10.60 -13.78
CA VAL A 255 -0.99 -9.46 -13.56
C VAL A 255 -1.61 -8.32 -12.73
N GLY A 256 -2.94 -8.32 -12.57
CA GLY A 256 -3.67 -7.33 -11.77
C GLY A 256 -3.95 -6.00 -12.50
N PRO A 257 -4.55 -5.04 -11.79
CA PRO A 257 -4.85 -3.70 -12.31
C PRO A 257 -3.60 -2.81 -12.32
N GLU A 258 -3.76 -1.54 -12.68
CA GLU A 258 -2.67 -0.56 -12.60
C GLU A 258 -2.45 -0.06 -11.17
N GLU A 259 -3.49 0.45 -10.50
CA GLU A 259 -3.35 0.96 -9.14
C GLU A 259 -3.26 -0.16 -8.10
N LYS A 260 -2.41 0.03 -7.10
CA LYS A 260 -2.32 -0.86 -5.92
C LYS A 260 -2.17 -2.34 -6.28
N ALA A 261 -1.47 -2.62 -7.38
CA ALA A 261 -1.42 -3.91 -8.04
C ALA A 261 -0.82 -5.02 -7.17
N THR A 262 -1.30 -6.23 -7.44
CA THR A 262 -0.70 -7.50 -7.00
C THR A 262 -0.82 -8.50 -8.13
N GLY A 263 0.26 -9.21 -8.43
CA GLY A 263 0.21 -10.39 -9.28
C GLY A 263 -0.38 -11.58 -8.53
N ALA A 264 -0.93 -12.55 -9.25
CA ALA A 264 -1.56 -13.75 -8.70
C ALA A 264 -1.21 -14.99 -9.52
N LEU A 265 -0.74 -16.05 -8.88
CA LEU A 265 -0.52 -17.35 -9.52
C LEU A 265 -1.47 -18.39 -8.95
N ALA A 266 -2.26 -19.03 -9.80
CA ALA A 266 -3.05 -20.18 -9.40
C ALA A 266 -2.27 -21.47 -9.65
N LYS A 267 -2.23 -22.37 -8.66
CA LYS A 267 -1.68 -23.74 -8.80
C LYS A 267 -2.33 -24.66 -7.77
N SER A 268 -2.75 -25.85 -8.19
CA SER A 268 -3.22 -26.92 -7.29
C SER A 268 -4.37 -26.48 -6.37
N GLY A 269 -5.35 -25.74 -6.92
CA GLY A 269 -6.53 -25.26 -6.17
C GLY A 269 -6.20 -24.18 -5.12
N ARG A 270 -5.18 -23.38 -5.38
CA ARG A 270 -4.73 -22.28 -4.52
C ARG A 270 -4.33 -21.09 -5.37
N VAL A 271 -4.59 -19.89 -4.86
CA VAL A 271 -4.15 -18.63 -5.48
C VAL A 271 -3.11 -17.98 -4.60
N TYR A 272 -1.91 -17.83 -5.14
CA TYR A 272 -0.75 -17.26 -4.49
C TYR A 272 -0.53 -15.85 -5.02
N LEU A 273 -0.85 -14.86 -4.18
CA LEU A 273 -0.62 -13.46 -4.52
C LEU A 273 0.86 -13.10 -4.28
N THR A 274 1.40 -12.23 -5.12
CA THR A 274 2.63 -11.50 -4.80
C THR A 274 2.39 -10.57 -3.61
N GLN A 275 3.45 -9.97 -3.11
CA GLN A 275 3.35 -8.78 -2.27
C GLN A 275 2.74 -7.60 -3.03
N TYR A 276 2.30 -6.60 -2.27
CA TYR A 276 1.89 -5.30 -2.81
C TYR A 276 2.99 -4.70 -3.68
N ILE A 277 2.65 -4.42 -4.94
CA ILE A 277 3.58 -3.84 -5.91
C ILE A 277 3.54 -2.31 -5.86
N GLY A 278 2.36 -1.72 -5.72
CA GLY A 278 2.17 -0.27 -5.89
C GLY A 278 1.40 0.02 -7.16
N ASP A 279 1.55 1.23 -7.68
CA ASP A 279 0.84 1.68 -8.89
C ASP A 279 1.74 1.40 -10.10
N THR A 280 1.32 0.55 -11.03
CA THR A 280 2.18 0.07 -12.12
C THR A 280 2.19 1.01 -13.33
N ASN A 281 2.05 2.32 -13.10
CA ASN A 281 2.17 3.37 -14.11
C ASN A 281 3.63 3.87 -14.28
N GLN A 282 4.58 3.22 -13.60
CA GLN A 282 6.01 3.47 -13.68
C GLN A 282 6.75 2.17 -14.04
N VAL A 283 7.85 2.29 -14.79
CA VAL A 283 8.65 1.14 -15.24
C VAL A 283 9.20 0.34 -14.05
N GLU A 284 9.65 1.02 -13.00
CA GLU A 284 10.20 0.38 -11.80
C GLU A 284 9.19 -0.53 -11.10
N ASN A 285 7.90 -0.21 -11.18
CA ASN A 285 6.83 -1.02 -10.57
C ASN A 285 6.50 -2.23 -11.45
N ILE A 286 6.59 -2.10 -12.77
CA ILE A 286 6.43 -3.21 -13.71
C ILE A 286 7.59 -4.20 -13.59
N GLU A 287 8.83 -3.71 -13.53
CA GLU A 287 10.00 -4.55 -13.28
C GLU A 287 9.89 -5.26 -11.92
N PHE A 288 9.37 -4.57 -10.90
CA PHE A 288 9.13 -5.19 -9.61
C PHE A 288 8.04 -6.27 -9.67
N LEU A 289 6.93 -6.03 -10.37
CA LEU A 289 5.88 -7.02 -10.59
C LEU A 289 6.43 -8.28 -11.28
N GLU A 290 7.21 -8.12 -12.35
CA GLU A 290 7.84 -9.22 -13.08
C GLU A 290 8.79 -10.04 -12.18
N GLN A 291 9.67 -9.37 -11.44
CA GLN A 291 10.57 -10.03 -10.47
C GLN A 291 9.80 -10.78 -9.37
N ALA A 292 8.68 -10.22 -8.89
CA ALA A 292 7.84 -10.86 -7.89
C ALA A 292 7.12 -12.10 -8.45
N ILE A 293 6.61 -12.02 -9.69
CA ILE A 293 5.98 -13.13 -10.40
C ILE A 293 6.99 -14.27 -10.61
N ASP A 294 8.19 -13.96 -11.09
CA ASP A 294 9.22 -14.98 -11.34
C ASP A 294 9.71 -15.63 -10.06
N HIS A 295 9.86 -14.86 -8.99
CA HIS A 295 10.16 -15.44 -7.68
C HIS A 295 9.06 -16.39 -7.20
N MET A 296 7.79 -16.00 -7.35
CA MET A 296 6.66 -16.85 -6.99
C MET A 296 6.57 -18.10 -7.87
N LYS A 297 6.82 -18.01 -9.19
CA LYS A 297 6.94 -19.16 -10.09
C LYS A 297 8.03 -20.12 -9.63
N HIS A 298 9.20 -19.60 -9.24
CA HIS A 298 10.29 -20.41 -8.71
C HIS A 298 9.91 -21.11 -7.39
N LEU A 299 9.34 -20.36 -6.44
CA LEU A 299 8.90 -20.90 -5.14
C LEU A 299 7.85 -22.00 -5.30
N LEU A 300 6.95 -21.82 -6.27
CA LEU A 300 5.87 -22.75 -6.54
C LEU A 300 6.24 -23.86 -7.51
N ASP A 301 7.46 -23.91 -8.04
CA ASP A 301 7.87 -24.85 -9.09
C ASP A 301 6.90 -24.82 -10.30
N ILE A 302 6.76 -23.64 -10.90
CA ILE A 302 5.98 -23.38 -12.12
C ILE A 302 6.95 -23.04 -13.24
N SER A 303 7.27 -24.03 -14.05
CA SER A 303 8.10 -23.87 -15.25
C SER A 303 7.32 -23.44 -16.49
N LYS A 304 6.02 -23.78 -16.56
CA LYS A 304 5.12 -23.44 -17.67
C LYS A 304 3.77 -22.99 -17.13
N LEU A 305 3.24 -21.93 -17.74
CA LEU A 305 1.89 -21.42 -17.52
C LEU A 305 0.94 -21.98 -18.59
N ASP A 306 -0.33 -22.11 -18.23
CA ASP A 306 -1.41 -22.51 -19.14
C ASP A 306 -2.17 -21.29 -19.71
N GLY A 307 -1.97 -20.11 -19.12
CA GLY A 307 -2.56 -18.85 -19.56
C GLY A 307 -2.18 -17.69 -18.66
N VAL A 308 -2.40 -16.47 -19.16
CA VAL A 308 -2.19 -15.22 -18.43
C VAL A 308 -3.44 -14.34 -18.55
N ALA A 309 -3.81 -13.66 -17.46
CA ALA A 309 -4.95 -12.77 -17.38
C ALA A 309 -4.51 -11.35 -17.01
N CYS A 310 -5.15 -10.36 -17.61
CA CYS A 310 -4.99 -8.93 -17.30
C CYS A 310 -6.35 -8.22 -17.23
N ASP A 311 -6.32 -6.99 -16.73
CA ASP A 311 -7.47 -6.10 -16.78
C ASP A 311 -7.91 -5.87 -18.24
N LEU A 312 -9.17 -5.52 -18.43
CA LEU A 312 -9.73 -5.17 -19.73
C LEU A 312 -9.09 -3.90 -20.31
N HIS A 313 -8.64 -2.98 -19.45
CA HIS A 313 -8.04 -1.71 -19.87
C HIS A 313 -6.85 -1.94 -20.83
N PRO A 314 -6.91 -1.40 -22.06
CA PRO A 314 -5.91 -1.69 -23.08
C PRO A 314 -4.56 -0.99 -22.84
N GLU A 315 -4.55 0.13 -22.13
CA GLU A 315 -3.35 0.98 -21.99
C GLU A 315 -2.56 0.76 -20.70
N PHE A 316 -2.98 -0.14 -19.81
CA PHE A 316 -2.21 -0.41 -18.60
C PHE A 316 -0.89 -1.08 -18.95
N LEU A 317 0.20 -0.66 -18.30
CA LEU A 317 1.49 -1.32 -18.45
C LEU A 317 1.46 -2.78 -17.94
N SER A 318 0.58 -3.10 -17.00
CA SER A 318 0.33 -4.48 -16.59
C SER A 318 -0.29 -5.30 -17.73
N THR A 319 -1.22 -4.73 -18.51
CA THR A 319 -1.77 -5.33 -19.73
C THR A 319 -0.67 -5.55 -20.77
N GLU A 320 0.23 -4.60 -20.97
CA GLU A 320 1.39 -4.77 -21.85
C GLU A 320 2.29 -5.95 -21.39
N LEU A 321 2.61 -6.00 -20.10
CA LEU A 321 3.36 -7.12 -19.50
C LEU A 321 2.69 -8.47 -19.76
N ALA A 322 1.37 -8.57 -19.58
CA ALA A 322 0.63 -9.80 -19.83
C ALA A 322 0.67 -10.22 -21.32
N ASN A 323 0.55 -9.27 -22.25
CA ASN A 323 0.69 -9.54 -23.69
C ASN A 323 2.08 -10.09 -24.01
N ARG A 324 3.13 -9.49 -23.46
CA ARG A 324 4.51 -9.95 -23.64
C ARG A 324 4.70 -11.37 -23.13
N ILE A 325 4.26 -11.66 -21.90
CA ILE A 325 4.33 -13.00 -21.31
C ILE A 325 3.56 -14.03 -22.15
N ALA A 326 2.36 -13.66 -22.64
CA ALA A 326 1.55 -14.53 -23.48
C ALA A 326 2.28 -14.93 -24.78
N LEU A 327 2.85 -13.93 -25.46
CA LEU A 327 3.56 -14.10 -26.72
C LEU A 327 4.85 -14.91 -26.55
N GLU A 328 5.67 -14.58 -25.55
CA GLU A 328 6.95 -15.26 -25.28
C GLU A 328 6.79 -16.73 -24.91
N ASN A 329 5.66 -17.09 -24.29
CA ASN A 329 5.40 -18.45 -23.81
C ASN A 329 4.44 -19.25 -24.72
N ASP A 330 3.90 -18.64 -25.78
CA ASP A 330 2.87 -19.22 -26.65
C ASP A 330 1.66 -19.75 -25.86
N ILE A 331 1.08 -18.87 -25.03
CA ILE A 331 -0.07 -19.18 -24.15
C ILE A 331 -1.22 -18.18 -24.36
N PRO A 332 -2.47 -18.56 -24.09
CA PRO A 332 -3.61 -17.67 -24.21
C PRO A 332 -3.55 -16.49 -23.22
N LEU A 333 -3.96 -15.32 -23.71
CA LEU A 333 -4.20 -14.11 -22.92
C LEU A 333 -5.70 -13.93 -22.69
N PHE A 334 -6.09 -13.68 -21.44
CA PHE A 334 -7.46 -13.42 -21.02
C PHE A 334 -7.61 -11.99 -20.50
N ARG A 335 -8.43 -11.18 -21.15
CA ARG A 335 -8.81 -9.86 -20.65
C ARG A 335 -10.05 -9.99 -19.78
N VAL A 336 -10.00 -9.47 -18.57
CA VAL A 336 -11.07 -9.61 -17.57
C VAL A 336 -11.56 -8.23 -17.16
N GLN A 337 -12.88 -8.05 -17.14
CA GLN A 337 -13.46 -6.77 -16.75
C GLN A 337 -13.22 -6.48 -15.25
N HIS A 338 -12.85 -5.23 -14.95
CA HIS A 338 -12.38 -4.80 -13.64
C HIS A 338 -13.36 -5.11 -12.49
N HIS A 339 -14.63 -4.76 -12.66
CA HIS A 339 -15.68 -4.97 -11.67
C HIS A 339 -16.09 -6.45 -11.54
N HIS A 340 -16.00 -7.24 -12.61
CA HIS A 340 -16.16 -8.69 -12.58
C HIS A 340 -15.00 -9.36 -11.83
N ALA A 341 -13.78 -8.84 -11.94
CA ALA A 341 -12.65 -9.29 -11.13
C ALA A 341 -12.90 -9.00 -9.63
N HIS A 342 -13.45 -7.83 -9.29
CA HIS A 342 -13.89 -7.54 -7.92
C HIS A 342 -14.97 -8.51 -7.42
N LEU A 343 -16.04 -8.75 -8.20
CA LEU A 343 -17.07 -9.74 -7.89
C LEU A 343 -16.46 -11.13 -7.66
N SER A 344 -15.63 -11.59 -8.59
CA SER A 344 -14.99 -12.91 -8.52
C SER A 344 -14.08 -13.05 -7.30
N SER A 345 -13.39 -11.98 -6.91
CA SER A 345 -12.56 -11.97 -5.71
C SER A 345 -13.38 -12.22 -4.44
N LEU A 346 -14.62 -11.71 -4.35
CA LEU A 346 -15.51 -11.94 -3.22
C LEU A 346 -16.03 -13.37 -3.15
N ILE A 347 -16.27 -14.01 -4.30
CA ILE A 347 -16.64 -15.44 -4.35
C ILE A 347 -15.50 -16.28 -3.75
N VAL A 348 -14.25 -15.99 -4.15
CA VAL A 348 -13.07 -16.73 -3.67
C VAL A 348 -12.79 -16.45 -2.19
N ASP A 349 -12.72 -15.18 -1.78
CA ASP A 349 -12.38 -14.78 -0.40
C ASP A 349 -13.48 -15.17 0.59
N GLY A 350 -14.75 -15.06 0.18
CA GLY A 350 -15.92 -15.48 0.96
C GLY A 350 -16.16 -16.99 0.99
N LEU A 351 -15.33 -17.79 0.30
CA LEU A 351 -15.49 -19.24 0.15
C LEU A 351 -16.89 -19.64 -0.35
N ILE A 352 -17.46 -18.82 -1.23
CA ILE A 352 -18.77 -19.08 -1.84
C ILE A 352 -18.58 -20.16 -2.92
N PRO A 353 -19.50 -21.15 -3.03
CA PRO A 353 -19.46 -22.13 -4.13
C PRO A 353 -19.39 -21.44 -5.49
N ILE A 354 -18.54 -21.94 -6.38
CA ILE A 354 -18.17 -21.23 -7.61
C ILE A 354 -19.30 -21.20 -8.66
N ASP A 355 -20.26 -22.11 -8.51
CA ASP A 355 -21.50 -22.23 -9.27
C ASP A 355 -22.59 -21.28 -8.77
N ASN A 356 -22.40 -20.62 -7.62
CA ASN A 356 -23.33 -19.63 -7.13
C ASN A 356 -23.17 -18.28 -7.85
N ARG A 357 -24.29 -17.59 -7.97
CA ARG A 357 -24.35 -16.18 -8.38
C ARG A 357 -24.53 -15.30 -7.16
N ILE A 358 -23.95 -14.10 -7.19
CA ILE A 358 -24.10 -13.08 -6.17
C ILE A 358 -24.56 -11.76 -6.79
N VAL A 359 -25.19 -10.94 -5.96
CA VAL A 359 -25.35 -9.51 -6.24
C VAL A 359 -24.14 -8.79 -5.66
N CYS A 360 -23.38 -8.10 -6.49
CA CYS A 360 -22.19 -7.37 -6.10
C CYS A 360 -22.39 -5.88 -6.39
N ILE A 361 -22.18 -5.05 -5.37
CA ILE A 361 -22.13 -3.60 -5.53
C ILE A 361 -20.66 -3.23 -5.61
N THR A 362 -20.23 -2.76 -6.77
CA THR A 362 -18.86 -2.31 -7.00
C THR A 362 -18.80 -0.80 -6.98
N ALA A 363 -18.21 -0.25 -5.92
CA ALA A 363 -17.99 1.18 -5.74
C ALA A 363 -16.49 1.46 -5.73
N ASP A 364 -15.98 1.94 -6.86
CA ASP A 364 -14.57 2.24 -7.10
C ASP A 364 -14.41 3.64 -7.73
N GLY A 365 -13.17 4.10 -7.90
CA GLY A 365 -12.87 5.33 -8.62
C GLY A 365 -13.10 5.20 -10.12
N TYR A 366 -12.50 4.18 -10.76
CA TYR A 366 -12.54 4.00 -12.21
C TYR A 366 -12.20 2.56 -12.60
N GLY A 367 -13.09 1.93 -13.37
CA GLY A 367 -12.83 0.69 -14.07
C GLY A 367 -13.25 0.79 -15.54
N TYR A 368 -12.44 0.21 -16.43
CA TYR A 368 -12.72 0.21 -17.87
C TYR A 368 -13.96 -0.63 -18.19
N GLY A 369 -14.99 0.01 -18.73
CA GLY A 369 -16.20 -0.63 -19.21
C GLY A 369 -15.98 -1.36 -20.54
N GLU A 370 -16.79 -2.38 -20.81
CA GLU A 370 -16.76 -3.13 -22.08
C GLU A 370 -17.14 -2.28 -23.30
N ASP A 371 -17.90 -1.22 -23.06
CA ASP A 371 -18.29 -0.19 -24.04
C ASP A 371 -17.29 0.98 -24.11
N GLY A 372 -16.16 0.88 -23.40
CA GLY A 372 -15.15 1.93 -23.29
C GLY A 372 -15.54 3.10 -22.38
N THR A 373 -16.64 2.99 -21.62
CA THR A 373 -17.04 3.98 -20.61
C THR A 373 -16.35 3.76 -19.28
N ALA A 374 -16.35 4.77 -18.41
CA ALA A 374 -15.89 4.65 -17.03
C ALA A 374 -16.99 4.05 -16.16
N TRP A 375 -16.67 2.94 -15.48
CA TRP A 375 -17.51 2.39 -14.43
C TRP A 375 -16.92 2.74 -13.06
N GLY A 376 -17.77 2.81 -12.04
CA GLY A 376 -17.32 3.11 -10.67
C GLY A 376 -18.40 3.02 -9.59
N GLY A 377 -19.63 2.67 -9.96
CA GLY A 377 -20.74 2.56 -9.02
C GLY A 377 -21.80 1.58 -9.50
N GLU A 378 -21.36 0.39 -9.93
CA GLU A 378 -22.21 -0.58 -10.62
C GLU A 378 -22.83 -1.62 -9.68
N VAL A 379 -24.00 -2.12 -10.06
CA VAL A 379 -24.62 -3.30 -9.45
C VAL A 379 -24.56 -4.43 -10.47
N LEU A 380 -23.78 -5.46 -10.13
CA LEU A 380 -23.59 -6.64 -10.95
C LEU A 380 -24.35 -7.83 -10.35
N VAL A 381 -24.96 -8.66 -11.20
CA VAL A 381 -25.51 -9.96 -10.84
C VAL A 381 -24.76 -11.01 -11.64
N GLY A 382 -23.91 -11.78 -10.99
CA GLY A 382 -22.95 -12.63 -11.69
C GLY A 382 -22.38 -13.75 -10.83
N GLY A 383 -21.70 -14.67 -11.50
CA GLY A 383 -20.88 -15.70 -10.88
C GLY A 383 -19.41 -15.53 -11.23
N PHE A 384 -18.65 -16.61 -11.07
CA PHE A 384 -17.23 -16.60 -11.40
C PHE A 384 -16.96 -16.51 -12.92
N GLU A 385 -17.84 -17.06 -13.75
CA GLU A 385 -17.66 -17.15 -15.21
C GLU A 385 -18.33 -16.02 -15.98
N ASP A 386 -19.40 -15.43 -15.45
CA ASP A 386 -20.20 -14.41 -16.12
C ASP A 386 -20.73 -13.36 -15.15
N TYR A 387 -21.23 -12.25 -15.69
CA TYR A 387 -21.95 -11.24 -14.94
C TYR A 387 -22.92 -10.46 -15.84
N GLU A 388 -23.91 -9.83 -15.23
CA GLU A 388 -24.82 -8.87 -15.85
C GLU A 388 -24.82 -7.57 -15.04
N ARG A 389 -24.66 -6.42 -15.69
CA ARG A 389 -24.84 -5.09 -15.07
C ARG A 389 -26.33 -4.76 -15.03
N VAL A 390 -26.93 -4.80 -13.84
CA VAL A 390 -28.38 -4.60 -13.65
C VAL A 390 -28.76 -3.20 -13.15
N GLY A 391 -27.77 -2.38 -12.82
CA GLY A 391 -27.97 -1.01 -12.36
C GLY A 391 -26.67 -0.35 -11.96
N GLY A 392 -26.75 0.89 -11.47
CA GLY A 392 -25.60 1.65 -11.00
C GLY A 392 -25.88 3.14 -10.92
N LEU A 393 -24.83 3.92 -10.68
CA LEU A 393 -24.88 5.37 -10.76
C LEU A 393 -25.06 5.83 -12.22
N ILE A 394 -25.74 6.97 -12.38
CA ILE A 394 -25.85 7.61 -13.69
C ILE A 394 -24.47 8.13 -14.07
N ALA A 395 -24.00 7.74 -15.27
CA ALA A 395 -22.74 8.21 -15.86
C ALA A 395 -22.67 9.74 -15.89
N GLN A 396 -21.51 10.29 -15.49
CA GLN A 396 -21.26 11.73 -15.39
C GLN A 396 -20.14 12.12 -16.34
N ASP A 397 -20.28 13.27 -17.00
CA ASP A 397 -19.28 13.73 -17.96
C ASP A 397 -18.14 14.46 -17.22
N TYR A 398 -17.03 13.74 -16.97
CA TYR A 398 -15.83 14.30 -16.34
C TYR A 398 -14.85 14.84 -17.36
N THR A 399 -14.70 16.17 -17.40
CA THR A 399 -13.79 16.83 -18.34
C THR A 399 -12.33 16.69 -17.92
N GLY A 400 -11.50 16.23 -18.86
CA GLY A 400 -10.05 16.13 -18.79
C GLY A 400 -9.49 14.95 -18.00
N GLY A 401 -10.22 13.83 -17.98
CA GLY A 401 -9.73 12.54 -17.50
C GLY A 401 -9.15 12.58 -16.10
N ASP A 402 -7.90 12.12 -15.94
CA ASP A 402 -7.15 12.05 -14.67
C ASP A 402 -7.15 13.34 -13.86
N LEU A 403 -7.21 14.50 -14.52
CA LEU A 403 -7.31 15.78 -13.82
C LEU A 403 -8.57 15.87 -12.95
N SER A 404 -9.64 15.17 -13.29
CA SER A 404 -10.85 15.11 -12.46
C SER A 404 -10.68 14.25 -11.21
N ALA A 405 -9.76 13.28 -11.24
CA ALA A 405 -9.39 12.50 -10.06
C ALA A 405 -8.48 13.32 -9.12
N VAL A 406 -7.65 14.23 -9.66
CA VAL A 406 -6.76 15.10 -8.89
C VAL A 406 -7.50 16.34 -8.35
N TYR A 407 -8.30 17.00 -9.19
CA TYR A 407 -8.99 18.24 -8.88
C TYR A 407 -10.50 18.00 -8.76
N SER A 408 -10.97 17.76 -7.54
CA SER A 408 -12.37 17.43 -7.23
C SER A 408 -13.39 18.47 -7.72
N ALA A 409 -12.97 19.72 -7.89
CA ALA A 409 -13.78 20.77 -8.50
C ALA A 409 -14.26 20.38 -9.91
N ARG A 410 -13.43 19.69 -10.71
CA ARG A 410 -13.81 19.25 -12.06
C ARG A 410 -14.86 18.16 -12.03
N ALA A 411 -14.70 17.16 -11.16
CA ALA A 411 -15.70 16.13 -10.95
C ALA A 411 -17.02 16.73 -10.47
N PHE A 412 -16.98 17.68 -9.53
CA PHE A 412 -18.15 18.42 -9.07
C PHE A 412 -18.87 19.11 -10.23
N LEU A 413 -18.15 19.81 -11.11
CA LEU A 413 -18.74 20.43 -12.30
C LEU A 413 -19.40 19.43 -13.25
N GLY A 414 -18.82 18.24 -13.42
CA GLY A 414 -19.43 17.19 -14.23
C GLY A 414 -20.79 16.73 -13.67
N ILE A 415 -20.93 16.70 -12.34
CA ILE A 415 -22.14 16.24 -11.64
C ILE A 415 -23.24 17.32 -11.64
N VAL A 416 -22.90 18.56 -11.29
CA VAL A 416 -23.91 19.61 -11.05
C VAL A 416 -23.95 20.72 -12.10
N GLY A 417 -23.01 20.73 -13.05
CA GLY A 417 -22.81 21.85 -13.96
C GLY A 417 -23.98 22.15 -14.88
N ASN A 418 -24.87 21.19 -15.11
CA ASN A 418 -26.12 21.39 -15.87
C ASN A 418 -27.35 21.63 -14.97
N GLU A 419 -27.24 21.43 -13.66
CA GLU A 419 -28.35 21.48 -12.70
C GLU A 419 -28.33 22.76 -11.84
N LEU A 420 -27.17 23.41 -11.70
CA LEU A 420 -26.98 24.61 -10.88
C LEU A 420 -26.53 25.82 -11.69
N GLU A 421 -26.95 27.01 -11.26
CA GLU A 421 -26.48 28.28 -11.82
C GLU A 421 -24.98 28.51 -11.51
N ASN A 422 -24.26 29.09 -12.45
CA ASN A 422 -22.82 29.35 -12.35
C ASN A 422 -22.43 30.12 -11.07
N GLU A 423 -23.24 31.11 -10.65
CA GLU A 423 -22.99 31.87 -9.42
C GLU A 423 -23.02 30.97 -8.18
N LYS A 424 -23.96 30.01 -8.13
CA LYS A 424 -24.07 29.07 -7.01
C LYS A 424 -22.91 28.09 -6.99
N ILE A 425 -22.47 27.63 -8.16
CA ILE A 425 -21.31 26.75 -8.31
C ILE A 425 -20.04 27.44 -7.80
N LEU A 426 -19.80 28.70 -8.20
CA LEU A 426 -18.65 29.49 -7.71
C LEU A 426 -18.70 29.70 -6.19
N GLN A 427 -19.90 29.92 -5.64
CA GLN A 427 -20.07 30.07 -4.19
C GLN A 427 -19.66 28.80 -3.43
N ILE A 428 -19.99 27.62 -3.96
CA ILE A 428 -19.68 26.35 -3.32
C ILE A 428 -18.20 26.01 -3.46
N LEU A 429 -17.65 26.14 -4.67
CA LEU A 429 -16.25 25.78 -4.94
C LEU A 429 -15.26 26.76 -4.31
N GLY A 430 -15.63 28.03 -4.15
CA GLY A 430 -14.70 29.06 -3.68
C GLY A 430 -13.45 29.10 -4.57
N PRO A 431 -12.25 29.33 -4.00
CA PRO A 431 -10.99 29.34 -4.75
C PRO A 431 -10.42 27.93 -4.94
N ALA A 432 -11.24 26.94 -5.31
CA ALA A 432 -10.76 25.59 -5.57
C ALA A 432 -9.90 25.53 -6.83
N GLU A 433 -8.82 24.74 -6.77
CA GLU A 433 -7.97 24.46 -7.92
C GLU A 433 -8.68 23.54 -8.93
N VAL A 434 -8.55 23.86 -10.21
CA VAL A 434 -9.07 23.07 -11.35
C VAL A 434 -7.96 22.57 -12.27
N SER A 435 -6.74 23.09 -12.09
CA SER A 435 -5.50 22.65 -12.73
C SER A 435 -4.31 23.14 -11.88
N PRO A 436 -3.07 22.70 -12.16
CA PRO A 436 -1.90 23.11 -11.37
C PRO A 436 -1.77 24.64 -11.28
N SER A 437 -1.81 25.17 -10.06
CA SER A 437 -1.69 26.61 -9.77
C SER A 437 -2.79 27.48 -10.38
N GLN A 438 -3.96 26.91 -10.70
CA GLN A 438 -5.08 27.63 -11.31
C GLN A 438 -6.38 27.37 -10.56
N ASN A 439 -6.95 28.45 -10.01
CA ASN A 439 -8.24 28.43 -9.35
C ASN A 439 -9.37 28.63 -10.35
N ILE A 440 -10.54 28.09 -10.01
CA ILE A 440 -11.76 28.31 -10.80
C ILE A 440 -12.15 29.79 -10.84
N THR A 441 -12.52 30.27 -12.03
CA THR A 441 -13.05 31.62 -12.25
C THR A 441 -14.38 31.55 -13.01
N SER A 442 -15.14 32.65 -13.06
CA SER A 442 -16.37 32.75 -13.86
C SER A 442 -16.14 32.38 -15.32
N ASP A 443 -15.07 32.90 -15.91
CA ASP A 443 -14.75 32.70 -17.33
C ASP A 443 -14.33 31.26 -17.62
N MET A 444 -13.76 30.59 -16.61
CA MET A 444 -13.39 29.18 -16.66
C MET A 444 -14.54 28.23 -16.39
N LEU A 445 -15.74 28.67 -16.00
CA LEU A 445 -16.90 27.76 -15.92
C LEU A 445 -17.50 27.49 -17.30
N ASP A 446 -17.50 28.49 -18.17
CA ASP A 446 -18.07 28.37 -19.50
C ASP A 446 -17.31 27.37 -20.38
N ILE A 447 -16.00 27.19 -20.13
CA ILE A 447 -15.14 26.31 -20.93
C ILE A 447 -15.40 24.82 -20.61
N PRO A 448 -15.31 24.31 -19.36
CA PRO A 448 -15.67 22.93 -19.00
C PRO A 448 -17.13 22.59 -19.32
N VAL A 449 -18.07 23.51 -19.12
CA VAL A 449 -19.49 23.27 -19.48
C VAL A 449 -19.64 23.13 -21.00
N LYS A 450 -18.98 23.98 -21.81
CA LYS A 450 -18.96 23.82 -23.28
C LYS A 450 -18.21 22.57 -23.72
N VAL A 451 -17.08 22.26 -23.09
CA VAL A 451 -16.23 21.09 -23.37
C VAL A 451 -17.00 19.80 -23.08
N SER A 452 -17.66 19.71 -21.92
CA SER A 452 -18.58 18.63 -21.54
C SER A 452 -19.71 18.47 -22.56
N LYS A 453 -20.40 19.57 -22.93
CA LYS A 453 -21.44 19.55 -23.98
C LYS A 453 -20.92 19.09 -25.36
N SER A 454 -19.67 19.42 -25.68
CA SER A 454 -19.00 19.00 -26.92
C SER A 454 -18.29 17.65 -26.84
N ARG A 455 -18.25 17.01 -25.66
CA ARG A 455 -17.54 15.76 -25.33
C ARG A 455 -16.05 15.73 -25.73
N ILE A 456 -15.39 16.88 -25.74
CA ILE A 456 -13.95 16.94 -26.03
C ILE A 456 -13.19 16.53 -24.76
N ASN A 457 -12.29 15.55 -24.85
CA ASN A 457 -11.48 15.06 -23.73
C ASN A 457 -12.34 14.78 -22.47
N THR A 458 -13.50 14.17 -22.66
CA THR A 458 -14.48 13.89 -21.60
C THR A 458 -14.56 12.38 -21.43
N ILE A 459 -14.34 11.92 -20.20
CA ILE A 459 -14.62 10.54 -19.82
C ILE A 459 -16.07 10.50 -19.34
N LYS A 460 -16.83 9.52 -19.83
CA LYS A 460 -18.25 9.34 -19.52
C LYS A 460 -18.45 8.10 -18.68
#